data_AF-A0A382M310-F1
#
_entry.id   AF-A0A382M310-F1
#
_cell.length_a   1.000
_cell.length_b   1.000
_cell.length_c   1.000
_cell.angle_alpha   90.00
_cell.angle_beta   90.00
_cell.angle_gamma   90.00
#
_symmetry.space_group_name_H-M   'P 1'
#
loop_
_entity.id
_entity.type
_entity.pdbx_description
1 polymer ?
#
loop_
_entity_poly.entity_id
_entity_poly.type
_entity_poly.pdbx_seq_one_letter_code
_entity_poly.pdbx_strand_id
1 'polypeptide(L)'
;MAYLRKHRGKWQTVVRIKGHTNIARSFTQRSDAKRWGQETELKIRREDAGIGRIKYPTFREVALRYLNETSMGKKCFKVERVIINILLHESFAEYPINKVTPSVIARFRDKQKKIVKENTINRRLDVISTIFTTVRKEWDYALKNPVLSIRRPKNPEPRNRRFTDAELNLLLRGNRTSELMRTIVELALETGMRQTELLSIRPEHIRGNTLFIPVAKTKPRTIPLTSRAQEILKHASLPFNISADRLGKQWRKLCKHYGIEDAHFHDLRRQSLTNFMLKKKLSVAETMMIAGHSDPRMLLRTYNNL
;
A
#
# COMPACT_ATOMS: atom_id res chain seq x y z
N MET A 1 -48.16 -4.34 -15.32
CA MET A 1 -49.47 -3.73 -15.04
C MET A 1 -50.04 -4.31 -13.76
N ALA A 2 -50.32 -3.44 -12.80
CA ALA A 2 -51.09 -3.78 -11.60
C ALA A 2 -52.60 -3.77 -11.90
N TYR A 3 -53.32 -4.78 -11.46
CA TYR A 3 -54.78 -4.79 -11.49
C TYR A 3 -55.37 -5.27 -10.16
N LEU A 4 -56.59 -4.83 -9.89
CA LEU A 4 -57.32 -5.10 -8.65
C LEU A 4 -58.40 -6.15 -8.92
N ARG A 5 -58.55 -7.11 -8.00
CA ARG A 5 -59.66 -8.07 -8.00
C ARG A 5 -60.18 -8.29 -6.58
N LYS A 6 -61.45 -8.69 -6.44
CA LYS A 6 -61.97 -9.19 -5.16
C LYS A 6 -61.61 -10.68 -5.04
N HIS A 7 -61.04 -11.06 -3.91
CA HIS A 7 -60.69 -12.45 -3.61
C HIS A 7 -60.96 -12.75 -2.14
N ARG A 8 -61.82 -13.72 -1.85
CA ARG A 8 -62.23 -14.13 -0.49
C ARG A 8 -62.63 -12.93 0.40
N GLY A 9 -63.51 -12.06 -0.12
CA GLY A 9 -64.02 -10.89 0.62
C GLY A 9 -63.04 -9.72 0.79
N LYS A 10 -61.79 -9.83 0.33
CA LYS A 10 -60.76 -8.78 0.42
C LYS A 10 -60.37 -8.24 -0.95
N TRP A 11 -59.84 -7.01 -0.99
CA TRP A 11 -59.29 -6.41 -2.21
C TRP A 11 -57.88 -6.92 -2.45
N GLN A 12 -57.66 -7.66 -3.51
CA GLN A 12 -56.34 -8.19 -3.88
C GLN A 12 -55.77 -7.41 -5.06
N THR A 13 -54.54 -6.92 -4.90
CA THR A 13 -53.77 -6.32 -5.98
C THR A 13 -52.76 -7.33 -6.49
N VAL A 14 -52.75 -7.53 -7.81
CA VAL A 14 -51.81 -8.42 -8.50
C VAL A 14 -50.95 -7.57 -9.43
N VAL A 15 -49.64 -7.60 -9.25
CA VAL A 15 -48.67 -6.89 -10.08
C VAL A 15 -48.02 -7.91 -11.02
N ARG A 16 -48.26 -7.75 -12.33
CA ARG A 16 -47.64 -8.58 -13.38
C ARG A 16 -46.78 -7.72 -14.29
N ILE A 17 -45.46 -7.96 -14.30
CA ILE A 17 -44.50 -7.25 -15.15
C ILE A 17 -43.69 -8.31 -15.92
N LYS A 18 -43.46 -8.11 -17.22
CA LYS A 18 -42.76 -9.06 -18.08
C LYS A 18 -41.34 -9.25 -17.55
N GLY A 19 -40.94 -10.50 -17.28
CA GLY A 19 -39.61 -10.84 -16.73
C GLY A 19 -39.52 -10.90 -15.20
N HIS A 20 -40.60 -10.56 -14.47
CA HIS A 20 -40.66 -10.62 -13.01
C HIS A 20 -41.70 -11.63 -12.52
N THR A 21 -41.49 -12.17 -11.32
CA THR A 21 -42.48 -13.04 -10.68
C THR A 21 -43.75 -12.27 -10.31
N ASN A 22 -44.89 -12.93 -10.38
CA ASN A 22 -46.16 -12.31 -10.06
C ASN A 22 -46.26 -12.08 -8.54
N ILE A 23 -46.39 -10.82 -8.13
CA ILE A 23 -46.56 -10.45 -6.71
C ILE A 23 -48.02 -10.10 -6.47
N ALA A 24 -48.62 -10.68 -5.43
CA ALA A 24 -50.00 -10.40 -5.04
C ALA A 24 -50.12 -10.14 -3.55
N ARG A 25 -50.93 -9.15 -3.17
CA ARG A 25 -51.22 -8.84 -1.76
C ARG A 25 -52.68 -8.42 -1.58
N SER A 26 -53.28 -8.85 -0.47
CA SER A 26 -54.69 -8.59 -0.14
C SER A 26 -54.82 -7.56 0.98
N PHE A 27 -55.81 -6.68 0.85
CA PHE A 27 -56.10 -5.55 1.73
C PHE A 27 -57.61 -5.49 2.05
N THR A 28 -57.95 -4.86 3.16
CA THR A 28 -59.34 -4.60 3.56
C THR A 28 -59.93 -3.42 2.79
N GLN A 29 -59.16 -2.36 2.55
CA GLN A 29 -59.59 -1.17 1.82
C GLN A 29 -59.12 -1.17 0.35
N ARG A 30 -59.98 -0.69 -0.55
CA ARG A 30 -59.69 -0.57 -2.00
C ARG A 30 -58.61 0.49 -2.29
N SER A 31 -58.60 1.57 -1.53
CA SER A 31 -57.63 2.67 -1.60
C SER A 31 -56.20 2.17 -1.36
N ASP A 32 -56.00 1.43 -0.27
CA ASP A 32 -54.69 0.86 0.11
C ASP A 32 -54.20 -0.15 -0.93
N ALA A 33 -55.10 -1.00 -1.42
CA ALA A 33 -54.81 -1.95 -2.48
C ALA A 33 -54.31 -1.26 -3.76
N LYS A 34 -54.98 -0.16 -4.16
CA LYS A 34 -54.61 0.63 -5.34
C LYS A 34 -53.25 1.32 -5.15
N ARG A 35 -53.04 1.95 -4.00
CA ARG A 35 -51.78 2.65 -3.66
C ARG A 35 -50.59 1.71 -3.64
N TRP A 36 -50.72 0.57 -2.98
CA TRP A 36 -49.68 -0.46 -2.91
C TRP A 36 -49.33 -1.02 -4.31
N GLY A 37 -50.33 -1.22 -5.16
CA GLY A 37 -50.13 -1.65 -6.55
C GLY A 37 -49.30 -0.67 -7.36
N GLN A 38 -49.63 0.62 -7.27
CA GLN A 38 -48.90 1.69 -7.96
C GLN A 38 -47.48 1.82 -7.44
N GLU A 39 -47.26 1.80 -6.12
CA GLU A 39 -45.92 1.90 -5.52
C GLU A 39 -45.04 0.70 -5.89
N THR A 40 -45.60 -0.51 -5.91
CA THR A 40 -44.87 -1.74 -6.21
C THR A 40 -44.55 -1.84 -7.70
N GLU A 41 -45.48 -1.48 -8.59
CA GLU A 41 -45.22 -1.38 -10.02
C GLU A 41 -44.16 -0.31 -10.33
N LEU A 42 -44.23 0.87 -9.69
CA LEU A 42 -43.20 1.91 -9.82
C LEU A 42 -41.85 1.45 -9.29
N LYS A 43 -41.80 0.68 -8.20
CA LYS A 43 -40.56 0.14 -7.64
C LYS A 43 -39.89 -0.84 -8.59
N ILE A 44 -40.63 -1.81 -9.13
CA ILE A 44 -40.10 -2.79 -10.09
C ILE A 44 -39.67 -2.11 -11.39
N ARG A 45 -40.47 -1.17 -11.93
CA ARG A 45 -40.07 -0.40 -13.12
C ARG A 45 -38.85 0.49 -12.88
N ARG A 46 -38.70 1.04 -11.66
CA ARG A 46 -37.50 1.79 -11.27
C ARG A 46 -36.29 0.86 -11.13
N GLU A 47 -36.45 -0.33 -10.57
CA GLU A 47 -35.40 -1.35 -10.51
C GLU A 47 -34.97 -1.78 -11.92
N ASP A 48 -35.91 -2.04 -12.84
CA ASP A 48 -35.65 -2.33 -14.26
C ASP A 48 -34.96 -1.17 -14.99
N ALA A 49 -35.30 0.07 -14.64
CA ALA A 49 -34.65 1.27 -15.15
C ALA A 49 -33.30 1.58 -14.46
N GLY A 50 -32.83 0.73 -13.53
CA GLY A 50 -31.60 0.94 -12.76
C GLY A 50 -31.68 2.04 -11.69
N ILE A 51 -32.87 2.55 -11.41
CA ILE A 51 -33.22 3.58 -10.40
C ILE A 51 -33.79 2.91 -9.12
N GLY A 52 -33.40 1.67 -8.84
CA GLY A 52 -33.58 1.10 -7.51
C GLY A 52 -32.79 1.92 -6.49
N ARG A 53 -33.39 2.31 -5.35
CA ARG A 53 -32.63 2.94 -4.26
C ARG A 53 -31.70 1.89 -3.64
N ILE A 54 -30.52 1.71 -4.23
CA ILE A 54 -29.45 0.89 -3.65
C ILE A 54 -29.12 1.52 -2.29
N LYS A 55 -29.30 0.76 -1.21
CA LYS A 55 -28.88 1.17 0.12
C LYS A 55 -27.38 0.98 0.21
N TYR A 56 -26.64 2.09 0.20
CA TYR A 56 -25.19 2.04 0.33
C TYR A 56 -24.80 1.87 1.79
N PRO A 57 -23.86 0.95 2.09
CA PRO A 57 -23.27 0.83 3.43
C PRO A 57 -22.49 2.09 3.79
N THR A 58 -22.23 2.27 5.09
CA THR A 58 -21.37 3.37 5.55
C THR A 58 -19.92 3.14 5.13
N PHE A 59 -19.13 4.21 5.07
CA PHE A 59 -17.69 4.07 4.83
C PHE A 59 -17.02 3.20 5.90
N ARG A 60 -17.46 3.29 7.17
CA ARG A 60 -16.99 2.45 8.27
C ARG A 60 -17.18 0.97 7.99
N GLU A 61 -18.40 0.56 7.66
CA GLU A 61 -18.74 -0.83 7.34
C GLU A 61 -17.87 -1.36 6.19
N VAL A 62 -17.77 -0.56 5.12
CA VAL A 62 -16.95 -0.88 3.95
C VAL A 62 -15.47 -1.02 4.32
N ALA A 63 -14.93 -0.08 5.09
CA ALA A 63 -13.51 -0.09 5.44
C ALA A 63 -13.15 -1.28 6.34
N LEU A 64 -14.03 -1.65 7.28
CA LEU A 64 -13.86 -2.85 8.11
C LEU A 64 -13.97 -4.13 7.29
N ARG A 65 -14.94 -4.22 6.38
CA ARG A 65 -15.07 -5.34 5.45
C ARG A 65 -13.82 -5.48 4.58
N TYR A 66 -13.32 -4.38 4.02
CA TYR A 66 -12.12 -4.35 3.19
C TYR A 66 -10.89 -4.82 3.98
N LEU A 67 -10.78 -4.41 5.25
CA LEU A 67 -9.69 -4.81 6.12
C LEU A 67 -9.66 -6.34 6.32
N ASN A 68 -10.82 -6.94 6.53
CA ASN A 68 -10.96 -8.37 6.84
C ASN A 68 -10.92 -9.28 5.60
N GLU A 69 -11.50 -8.84 4.47
CA GLU A 69 -11.60 -9.67 3.26
C GLU A 69 -10.43 -9.45 2.30
N THR A 70 -10.08 -8.18 2.02
CA THR A 70 -9.15 -7.85 0.94
C THR A 70 -7.75 -7.51 1.44
N SER A 71 -7.64 -6.76 2.54
CA SER A 71 -6.36 -6.27 3.06
C SER A 71 -5.54 -7.38 3.74
N MET A 72 -6.21 -8.36 4.37
CA MET A 72 -5.56 -9.44 5.14
C MET A 72 -4.52 -10.22 4.31
N GLY A 73 -4.80 -10.46 3.03
CA GLY A 73 -3.87 -11.15 2.12
C GLY A 73 -2.67 -10.31 1.65
N LYS A 74 -2.64 -9.00 1.94
CA LYS A 74 -1.60 -8.10 1.43
C LYS A 74 -0.39 -8.05 2.37
N LYS A 75 0.82 -8.03 1.79
CA LYS A 75 2.07 -7.78 2.54
C LYS A 75 2.03 -6.46 3.34
N CYS A 76 1.24 -5.48 2.88
CA CYS A 76 1.08 -4.18 3.53
C CYS A 76 -0.09 -4.10 4.52
N PHE A 77 -0.73 -5.22 4.87
CA PHE A 77 -1.89 -5.28 5.78
C PHE A 77 -1.70 -4.45 7.06
N LYS A 78 -0.55 -4.58 7.74
CA LYS A 78 -0.27 -3.84 8.98
C LYS A 78 -0.31 -2.32 8.78
N VAL A 79 0.19 -1.84 7.64
CA VAL A 79 0.20 -0.41 7.30
C VAL A 79 -1.19 0.06 6.90
N GLU A 80 -1.90 -0.71 6.06
CA GLU A 80 -3.28 -0.41 5.68
C GLU A 80 -4.19 -0.36 6.91
N ARG A 81 -4.05 -1.30 7.86
CA ARG A 81 -4.80 -1.33 9.11
C ARG A 81 -4.65 -0.04 9.92
N VAL A 82 -3.41 0.42 10.09
CA VAL A 82 -3.14 1.69 10.81
C VAL A 82 -3.79 2.87 10.08
N ILE A 83 -3.69 2.91 8.75
CA ILE A 83 -4.32 3.97 7.94
C ILE A 83 -5.83 3.92 8.07
N ILE A 84 -6.46 2.74 7.92
CA ILE A 84 -7.90 2.56 8.01
C ILE A 84 -8.41 2.99 9.38
N ASN A 85 -7.74 2.61 10.46
CA ASN A 85 -8.11 3.06 11.81
C ASN A 85 -8.12 4.60 11.92
N ILE A 86 -7.15 5.29 11.32
CA ILE A 86 -7.15 6.77 11.28
C ILE A 86 -8.36 7.29 10.50
N LEU A 87 -8.69 6.67 9.37
CA LEU A 87 -9.85 7.06 8.55
C LEU A 87 -11.17 6.84 9.29
N LEU A 88 -11.27 5.80 10.12
CA LEU A 88 -12.45 5.50 10.94
C LEU A 88 -12.72 6.52 12.04
N HIS A 89 -11.77 7.40 12.37
CA HIS A 89 -11.96 8.52 13.29
C HIS A 89 -12.42 9.81 12.59
N GLU A 90 -12.46 9.83 11.26
CA GLU A 90 -12.93 11.01 10.53
C GLU A 90 -14.45 11.02 10.42
N SER A 91 -15.03 12.23 10.44
CA SER A 91 -16.50 12.44 10.39
C SER A 91 -17.19 11.74 9.21
N PHE A 92 -16.51 11.57 8.08
CA PHE A 92 -17.07 10.92 6.90
C PHE A 92 -17.15 9.39 7.02
N ALA A 93 -16.58 8.78 8.07
CA ALA A 93 -16.65 7.34 8.29
C ALA A 93 -18.10 6.86 8.48
N GLU A 94 -18.94 7.69 9.10
CA GLU A 94 -20.37 7.39 9.32
C GLU A 94 -21.25 7.67 8.10
N TYR A 95 -20.71 8.32 7.07
CA TYR A 95 -21.51 8.64 5.89
C TYR A 95 -21.71 7.38 5.04
N PRO A 96 -22.88 7.22 4.40
CA PRO A 96 -23.03 6.27 3.30
C PRO A 96 -21.91 6.48 2.27
N ILE A 97 -21.31 5.41 1.79
CA ILE A 97 -20.10 5.51 0.95
C ILE A 97 -20.33 6.32 -0.33
N ASN A 98 -21.55 6.32 -0.88
CA ASN A 98 -21.95 7.14 -2.02
C ASN A 98 -22.02 8.65 -1.72
N LYS A 99 -22.08 9.04 -0.45
CA LYS A 99 -22.08 10.44 0.00
C LYS A 99 -20.69 10.97 0.34
N VAL A 100 -19.66 10.13 0.30
CA VAL A 100 -18.27 10.56 0.45
C VAL A 100 -17.81 11.20 -0.86
N THR A 101 -17.99 12.52 -0.97
CA THR A 101 -17.70 13.28 -2.19
C THR A 101 -16.21 13.67 -2.31
N PRO A 102 -15.75 14.07 -3.51
CA PRO A 102 -14.40 14.63 -3.68
C PRO A 102 -14.11 15.81 -2.74
N SER A 103 -15.10 16.65 -2.47
CA SER A 103 -14.97 17.78 -1.53
C SER A 103 -14.69 17.32 -0.09
N VAL A 104 -15.35 16.24 0.36
CA VAL A 104 -15.09 15.64 1.68
C VAL A 104 -13.66 15.11 1.77
N ILE A 105 -13.18 14.41 0.75
CA ILE A 105 -11.80 13.90 0.72
C ILE A 105 -10.77 15.05 0.60
N ALA A 106 -11.08 16.10 -0.15
CA ALA A 106 -10.23 17.30 -0.23
C ALA A 106 -10.10 17.99 1.13
N ARG A 107 -11.20 18.15 1.87
CA ARG A 107 -11.16 18.66 3.25
C ARG A 107 -10.31 17.79 4.17
N PHE A 108 -10.43 16.47 4.06
CA PHE A 108 -9.56 15.54 4.80
C PHE A 108 -8.09 15.75 4.43
N ARG A 109 -7.75 15.79 3.13
CA ARG A 109 -6.38 16.07 2.65
C ARG A 109 -5.84 17.37 3.25
N ASP A 110 -6.61 18.45 3.22
CA ASP A 110 -6.18 19.76 3.67
C ASP A 110 -6.01 19.84 5.19
N LYS A 111 -6.86 19.15 5.95
CA LYS A 111 -6.68 18.92 7.39
C LYS A 111 -5.37 18.16 7.65
N GLN A 112 -5.10 17.09 6.91
CA GLN A 112 -3.90 16.28 7.11
C GLN A 112 -2.62 17.00 6.68
N LYS A 113 -2.69 17.95 5.74
CA LYS A 113 -1.55 18.78 5.32
C LYS A 113 -0.95 19.60 6.47
N LYS A 114 -1.75 19.92 7.49
CA LYS A 114 -1.30 20.63 8.69
C LYS A 114 -0.57 19.74 9.70
N ILE A 115 -0.66 18.42 9.57
CA ILE A 115 -0.26 17.45 10.60
C ILE A 115 0.87 16.54 10.10
N VAL A 116 0.81 16.11 8.84
CA VAL A 116 1.71 15.09 8.29
C VAL A 116 2.34 15.51 6.97
N LYS A 117 3.50 14.89 6.65
CA LYS A 117 4.20 15.08 5.37
C LYS A 117 3.37 14.62 4.18
N GLU A 118 3.58 15.27 3.03
CA GLU A 118 2.83 15.06 1.80
C GLU A 118 2.77 13.60 1.33
N ASN A 119 3.89 12.87 1.40
CA ASN A 119 3.94 11.45 1.05
C ASN A 119 3.01 10.60 1.95
N THR A 120 2.88 10.93 3.23
CA THR A 120 1.97 10.24 4.14
C THR A 120 0.51 10.48 3.74
N ILE A 121 0.18 11.69 3.31
CA ILE A 121 -1.17 12.02 2.80
C ILE A 121 -1.45 11.19 1.55
N ASN A 122 -0.51 11.15 0.60
CA ASN A 122 -0.64 10.34 -0.61
C ASN A 122 -0.88 8.86 -0.30
N ARG A 123 -0.18 8.28 0.69
CA ARG A 123 -0.44 6.89 1.12
C ARG A 123 -1.83 6.69 1.69
N ARG A 124 -2.36 7.65 2.46
CA ARG A 124 -3.73 7.56 2.97
C ARG A 124 -4.75 7.66 1.84
N LEU A 125 -4.53 8.56 0.87
CA LEU A 125 -5.36 8.67 -0.34
C LEU A 125 -5.30 7.41 -1.21
N ASP A 126 -4.15 6.73 -1.30
CA ASP A 126 -4.03 5.44 -1.99
C ASP A 126 -4.92 4.35 -1.37
N VAL A 127 -4.96 4.27 -0.03
CA VAL A 127 -5.83 3.32 0.68
C VAL A 127 -7.30 3.63 0.42
N ILE A 128 -7.71 4.90 0.55
CA ILE A 128 -9.09 5.32 0.22
C ILE A 128 -9.43 4.94 -1.22
N SER A 129 -8.55 5.29 -2.17
CA SER A 129 -8.75 4.99 -3.59
C SER A 129 -8.91 3.49 -3.84
N THR A 130 -8.12 2.66 -3.15
CA THR A 130 -8.18 1.20 -3.27
C THR A 130 -9.50 0.66 -2.72
N ILE A 131 -9.95 1.14 -1.55
CA ILE A 131 -11.25 0.77 -0.97
C ILE A 131 -12.39 1.05 -1.97
N PHE A 132 -12.47 2.27 -2.51
CA PHE A 132 -13.52 2.63 -3.48
C PHE A 132 -13.45 1.79 -4.77
N THR A 133 -12.24 1.42 -5.19
CA THR A 133 -12.04 0.58 -6.38
C THR A 133 -12.50 -0.86 -6.13
N THR A 134 -12.18 -1.44 -4.96
CA THR A 134 -12.64 -2.77 -4.54
C THR A 134 -14.15 -2.81 -4.43
N VAL A 135 -14.75 -1.83 -3.74
CA VAL A 135 -16.22 -1.75 -3.59
C VAL A 135 -16.93 -1.72 -4.93
N ARG A 136 -16.39 -0.95 -5.89
CA ARG A 136 -16.94 -0.86 -7.25
C ARG A 136 -16.78 -2.16 -8.05
N LYS A 137 -15.64 -2.84 -7.93
CA LYS A 137 -15.30 -4.00 -8.78
C LYS A 137 -15.80 -5.33 -8.23
N GLU A 138 -15.80 -5.49 -6.91
CA GLU A 138 -15.98 -6.78 -6.26
C GLU A 138 -17.30 -6.85 -5.47
N TRP A 139 -17.86 -5.72 -5.05
CA TRP A 139 -19.04 -5.70 -4.17
C TRP A 139 -20.29 -5.10 -4.83
N ASP A 140 -20.28 -4.97 -6.15
CA ASP A 140 -21.43 -4.59 -6.99
C ASP A 140 -22.10 -3.25 -6.61
N TYR A 141 -21.34 -2.34 -5.97
CA TYR A 141 -21.81 -0.99 -5.69
C TYR A 141 -21.33 -0.02 -6.75
N ALA A 142 -22.26 0.52 -7.54
CA ALA A 142 -21.99 1.53 -8.56
C ALA A 142 -21.55 2.87 -7.92
N LEU A 143 -20.23 3.06 -7.77
CA LEU A 143 -19.64 4.25 -7.14
C LEU A 143 -18.55 4.87 -8.02
N LYS A 144 -18.46 6.20 -7.97
CA LYS A 144 -17.30 6.92 -8.49
C LYS A 144 -16.26 7.04 -7.37
N ASN A 145 -14.99 6.84 -7.69
CA ASN A 145 -13.90 7.00 -6.73
C ASN A 145 -13.61 8.50 -6.54
N PRO A 146 -13.86 9.07 -5.35
CA PRO A 146 -13.71 10.50 -5.11
C PRO A 146 -12.25 10.97 -5.15
N VAL A 147 -11.29 10.06 -4.93
CA VAL A 147 -9.85 10.38 -4.92
C VAL A 147 -9.34 10.72 -6.33
N LEU A 148 -9.96 10.17 -7.37
CA LEU A 148 -9.56 10.44 -8.75
C LEU A 148 -9.93 11.86 -9.22
N SER A 149 -10.84 12.52 -8.49
CA SER A 149 -11.33 13.87 -8.81
C SER A 149 -10.68 14.95 -7.96
N ILE A 150 -9.59 14.65 -7.22
CA ILE A 150 -8.86 15.62 -6.41
C ILE A 150 -7.39 15.70 -6.81
N ARG A 151 -6.80 16.88 -6.63
CA ARG A 151 -5.36 17.08 -6.77
C ARG A 151 -4.64 16.46 -5.58
N ARG A 152 -3.63 15.65 -5.85
CA ARG A 152 -2.75 15.03 -4.86
C ARG A 152 -1.60 15.99 -4.50
N PRO A 153 -1.11 15.99 -3.25
CA PRO A 153 0.15 16.65 -2.91
C PRO A 153 1.31 16.16 -3.78
N LYS A 154 2.25 17.05 -4.10
CA LYS A 154 3.46 16.66 -4.84
C LYS A 154 4.26 15.70 -3.95
N ASN A 155 4.84 14.65 -4.55
CA ASN A 155 5.77 13.82 -3.80
C ASN A 155 7.09 14.60 -3.65
N PRO A 156 7.75 14.50 -2.48
CA PRO A 156 9.07 15.10 -2.32
C PRO A 156 10.06 14.46 -3.31
N GLU A 157 11.08 15.23 -3.68
CA GLU A 157 12.14 14.73 -4.53
C GLU A 157 12.89 13.57 -3.85
N PRO A 158 13.40 12.60 -4.63
CA PRO A 158 14.21 11.52 -4.09
C PRO A 158 15.45 12.06 -3.34
N ARG A 159 15.80 11.42 -2.22
CA ARG A 159 16.98 11.79 -1.44
C ARG A 159 18.26 11.56 -2.26
N ASN A 160 19.19 12.50 -2.20
CA ASN A 160 20.48 12.47 -2.90
C ASN A 160 21.71 12.36 -1.97
N ARG A 161 21.50 11.94 -0.71
CA ARG A 161 22.58 11.78 0.29
C ARG A 161 23.64 10.74 -0.14
N ARG A 162 24.92 11.10 0.01
CA ARG A 162 26.10 10.22 -0.11
C ARG A 162 27.00 10.42 1.09
N PHE A 163 27.64 9.35 1.56
CA PHE A 163 28.58 9.42 2.68
C PHE A 163 29.96 9.91 2.22
N THR A 164 30.60 10.73 3.03
CA THR A 164 32.01 11.10 2.89
C THR A 164 32.92 9.97 3.38
N ASP A 165 34.18 9.98 2.97
CA ASP A 165 35.13 8.96 3.42
C ASP A 165 35.39 9.04 4.93
N ALA A 166 35.33 10.24 5.53
CA ALA A 166 35.41 10.43 6.97
C ALA A 166 34.22 9.79 7.70
N GLU A 167 32.99 9.98 7.20
CA GLU A 167 31.79 9.34 7.77
C GLU A 167 31.85 7.82 7.66
N LEU A 168 32.27 7.30 6.50
CA LEU A 168 32.44 5.85 6.31
C LEU A 168 33.51 5.28 7.24
N ASN A 169 34.60 6.02 7.46
CA ASN A 169 35.65 5.62 8.40
C ASN A 169 35.10 5.56 9.84
N LEU A 170 34.34 6.57 10.28
CA LEU A 170 33.67 6.52 11.59
C LEU A 170 32.71 5.34 11.71
N LEU A 171 31.93 5.06 10.67
CA LEU A 171 30.98 3.94 10.68
C LEU A 171 31.69 2.58 10.72
N LEU A 172 32.80 2.41 10.01
CA LEU A 172 33.50 1.13 9.90
C LEU A 172 34.54 0.90 11.02
N ARG A 173 35.27 1.94 11.42
CA ARG A 173 36.42 1.84 12.34
C ARG A 173 36.18 2.55 13.68
N GLY A 174 35.10 3.31 13.82
CA GLY A 174 34.82 4.03 15.06
C GLY A 174 34.57 3.10 16.25
N ASN A 175 35.03 3.53 17.43
CA ASN A 175 35.04 2.73 18.66
C ASN A 175 33.65 2.29 19.17
N ARG A 176 32.60 3.03 18.81
CA ARG A 176 31.21 2.76 19.21
C ARG A 176 30.42 1.91 18.22
N THR A 177 30.96 1.63 17.05
CA THR A 177 30.33 0.67 16.14
C THR A 177 30.55 -0.74 16.67
N SER A 178 29.48 -1.48 16.94
CA SER A 178 29.60 -2.91 17.30
C SER A 178 30.11 -3.71 16.10
N GLU A 179 30.78 -4.84 16.35
CA GLU A 179 31.25 -5.73 15.28
C GLU A 179 30.13 -6.15 14.33
N LEU A 180 28.98 -6.56 14.88
CA LEU A 180 27.79 -6.88 14.09
C LEU A 180 27.37 -5.73 13.16
N MET A 181 27.37 -4.49 13.66
CA MET A 181 27.02 -3.33 12.84
C MET A 181 28.08 -3.06 11.77
N ARG A 182 29.37 -3.18 12.10
CA ARG A 182 30.46 -3.06 11.11
C ARG A 182 30.29 -4.05 9.98
N THR A 183 30.12 -5.34 10.31
CA THR A 183 29.88 -6.42 9.35
C THR A 183 28.69 -6.12 8.45
N ILE A 184 27.56 -5.67 9.03
CA ILE A 184 26.35 -5.35 8.26
C ILE A 184 26.56 -4.13 7.35
N VAL A 185 27.22 -3.08 7.83
CA VAL A 185 27.48 -1.85 7.06
C VAL A 185 28.43 -2.13 5.90
N GLU A 186 29.52 -2.84 6.17
CA GLU A 186 30.51 -3.20 5.17
C GLU A 186 29.88 -4.10 4.08
N LEU A 187 29.12 -5.12 4.49
CA LEU A 187 28.39 -5.97 3.55
C LEU A 187 27.34 -5.20 2.74
N ALA A 188 26.68 -4.20 3.33
CA ALA A 188 25.73 -3.34 2.62
C ALA A 188 26.41 -2.48 1.55
N LEU A 189 27.63 -2.01 1.82
CA LEU A 189 28.44 -1.24 0.88
C LEU A 189 28.97 -2.10 -0.27
N GLU A 190 29.35 -3.35 0.01
CA GLU A 190 29.89 -4.27 -0.99
C GLU A 190 28.81 -4.89 -1.91
N THR A 191 27.59 -5.09 -1.41
CA THR A 191 26.54 -5.82 -2.14
C THR A 191 25.42 -4.92 -2.66
N GLY A 192 25.22 -3.75 -2.05
CA GLY A 192 24.12 -2.85 -2.37
C GLY A 192 22.74 -3.46 -2.12
N MET A 193 22.61 -4.51 -1.32
CA MET A 193 21.34 -5.21 -1.07
C MET A 193 20.33 -4.38 -0.27
N ARG A 194 19.04 -4.75 -0.32
CA ARG A 194 18.05 -4.15 0.59
C ARG A 194 18.30 -4.65 2.00
N GLN A 195 18.05 -3.81 3.01
CA GLN A 195 18.27 -4.14 4.43
C GLN A 195 17.67 -5.50 4.84
N THR A 196 16.42 -5.78 4.47
CA THR A 196 15.77 -7.04 4.82
C THR A 196 16.36 -8.23 4.06
N GLU A 197 16.77 -8.04 2.80
CA GLU A 197 17.45 -9.07 2.00
C GLU A 197 18.81 -9.41 2.63
N LEU A 198 19.56 -8.40 3.07
CA LEU A 198 20.86 -8.54 3.72
C LEU A 198 20.75 -9.27 5.06
N LEU A 199 19.77 -8.91 5.89
CA LEU A 199 19.57 -9.54 7.20
C LEU A 199 19.10 -11.00 7.12
N SER A 200 18.48 -11.40 6.00
CA SER A 200 17.95 -12.75 5.78
C SER A 200 18.89 -13.67 4.98
N ILE A 201 20.17 -13.29 4.81
CA ILE A 201 21.17 -14.16 4.19
C ILE A 201 21.36 -15.41 5.05
N ARG A 202 21.40 -16.58 4.40
CA ARG A 202 21.69 -17.88 5.02
C ARG A 202 22.92 -18.49 4.34
N PRO A 203 23.69 -19.36 5.03
CA PRO A 203 24.84 -20.02 4.43
C PRO A 203 24.51 -20.77 3.12
N GLU A 204 23.34 -21.43 3.07
CA GLU A 204 22.84 -22.15 1.89
C GLU A 204 22.59 -21.29 0.64
N HIS A 205 22.47 -19.97 0.80
CA HIS A 205 22.31 -19.04 -0.31
C HIS A 205 23.63 -18.72 -1.02
N ILE A 206 24.77 -19.03 -0.41
CA ILE A 206 26.10 -18.67 -0.90
C ILE A 206 26.62 -19.82 -1.76
N ARG A 207 26.98 -19.52 -3.01
CA ARG A 207 27.49 -20.50 -3.98
C ARG A 207 28.76 -19.95 -4.64
N GLY A 208 29.91 -20.34 -4.11
CA GLY A 208 31.22 -19.87 -4.57
C GLY A 208 31.35 -18.34 -4.48
N ASN A 209 31.34 -17.66 -5.62
CA ASN A 209 31.41 -16.21 -5.75
C ASN A 209 30.06 -15.52 -5.98
N THR A 210 28.96 -16.23 -5.75
CA THR A 210 27.61 -15.69 -5.93
C THR A 210 26.77 -15.86 -4.68
N LEU A 211 25.78 -14.97 -4.54
CA LEU A 211 24.75 -15.02 -3.50
C LEU A 211 23.38 -15.06 -4.16
N PHE A 212 22.61 -16.11 -3.86
CA PHE A 212 21.22 -16.24 -4.28
C PHE A 212 20.28 -15.55 -3.28
N ILE A 213 19.41 -14.67 -3.77
CA ILE A 213 18.41 -13.97 -2.96
C ILE A 213 17.05 -14.58 -3.27
N PRO A 214 16.55 -15.54 -2.47
CA PRO A 214 15.31 -16.25 -2.77
C PRO A 214 14.07 -15.39 -2.57
N VAL A 215 14.03 -14.58 -1.50
CA VAL A 215 12.90 -13.73 -1.16
C VAL A 215 13.29 -12.28 -1.35
N ALA A 216 12.78 -11.69 -2.44
CA ALA A 216 12.97 -10.28 -2.75
C ALA A 216 11.64 -9.54 -2.87
N LYS A 217 11.69 -8.21 -2.80
CA LYS A 217 10.51 -7.35 -3.03
C LYS A 217 9.95 -7.50 -4.45
N THR A 218 10.82 -7.74 -5.43
CA THR A 218 10.50 -7.81 -6.86
C THR A 218 10.54 -9.25 -7.35
N LYS A 219 11.74 -9.77 -7.63
CA LYS A 219 11.98 -11.14 -8.10
C LYS A 219 13.23 -11.73 -7.44
N PRO A 220 13.28 -13.05 -7.23
CA PRO A 220 14.51 -13.72 -6.81
C PRO A 220 15.63 -13.45 -7.82
N ARG A 221 16.86 -13.32 -7.34
CA ARG A 221 18.02 -13.03 -8.20
C ARG A 221 19.31 -13.52 -7.59
N THR A 222 20.30 -13.77 -8.42
CA THR A 222 21.67 -14.07 -8.01
C THR A 222 22.53 -12.83 -8.23
N ILE A 223 23.35 -12.48 -7.23
CA ILE A 223 24.31 -11.38 -7.34
C ILE A 223 25.75 -11.90 -7.23
N PRO A 224 26.71 -11.32 -7.95
CA PRO A 224 28.13 -11.59 -7.72
C PRO A 224 28.57 -10.98 -6.38
N LEU A 225 29.47 -11.67 -5.69
CA LEU A 225 30.11 -11.21 -4.47
C LEU A 225 31.52 -10.71 -4.79
N THR A 226 31.91 -9.58 -4.20
CA THR A 226 33.30 -9.14 -4.20
C THR A 226 34.13 -10.04 -3.28
N SER A 227 35.44 -10.11 -3.48
CA SER A 227 36.35 -10.86 -2.60
C SER A 227 36.20 -10.45 -1.15
N ARG A 228 35.99 -9.15 -0.91
CA ARG A 228 35.74 -8.61 0.43
C ARG A 228 34.39 -9.08 1.00
N ALA A 229 33.32 -9.05 0.21
CA ALA A 229 32.02 -9.58 0.65
C ALA A 229 32.09 -11.08 1.01
N GLN A 230 32.84 -11.87 0.23
CA GLN A 230 33.05 -13.29 0.53
C GLN A 230 33.78 -13.48 1.86
N GLU A 231 34.85 -12.72 2.10
CA GLU A 231 35.60 -12.76 3.36
C GLU A 231 34.70 -12.45 4.55
N ILE A 232 33.91 -11.37 4.47
CA ILE A 232 32.95 -10.98 5.51
C ILE A 232 31.93 -12.11 5.77
N LEU A 233 31.37 -12.69 4.71
CA LEU A 233 30.36 -13.75 4.82
C LEU A 233 30.92 -15.06 5.39
N LYS A 234 32.21 -15.36 5.18
CA LYS A 234 32.87 -16.55 5.77
C LYS A 234 32.94 -16.47 7.29
N HIS A 235 33.13 -15.29 7.85
CA HIS A 235 33.29 -15.07 9.28
C HIS A 235 32.01 -14.58 9.99
N ALA A 236 30.97 -14.22 9.23
CA ALA A 236 29.70 -13.76 9.79
C ALA A 236 28.85 -14.91 10.32
N SER A 237 28.22 -14.70 11.48
CA SER A 237 27.17 -15.58 11.99
C SER A 237 25.85 -15.30 11.25
N LEU A 238 25.48 -16.19 10.33
CA LEU A 238 24.30 -16.07 9.47
C LEU A 238 23.19 -17.06 9.89
N PRO A 239 21.91 -16.66 9.83
CA PRO A 239 21.40 -15.33 9.52
C PRO A 239 21.71 -14.32 10.63
N PHE A 240 21.78 -13.04 10.27
CA PHE A 240 22.04 -11.99 11.26
C PHE A 240 20.93 -11.95 12.31
N ASN A 241 21.29 -12.18 13.57
CA ASN A 241 20.34 -12.20 14.70
C ASN A 241 19.93 -10.77 15.15
N ILE A 242 19.40 -9.98 14.22
CA ILE A 242 18.90 -8.62 14.47
C ILE A 242 17.72 -8.31 13.56
N SER A 243 16.65 -7.78 14.13
CA SER A 243 15.50 -7.33 13.34
C SER A 243 15.81 -6.02 12.61
N ALA A 244 15.14 -5.80 11.46
CA ALA A 244 15.32 -4.58 10.68
C ALA A 244 15.00 -3.30 11.48
N ASP A 245 13.99 -3.34 12.37
CA ASP A 245 13.65 -2.23 13.26
C ASP A 245 14.77 -1.96 14.28
N ARG A 246 15.30 -3.02 14.92
CA ARG A 246 16.40 -2.89 15.88
C ARG A 246 17.66 -2.36 15.21
N LEU A 247 18.00 -2.85 14.02
CA LEU A 247 19.12 -2.34 13.23
C LEU A 247 18.94 -0.86 12.91
N GLY A 248 17.74 -0.45 12.47
CA GLY A 248 17.44 0.97 12.19
C GLY A 248 17.52 1.87 13.43
N LYS A 249 17.12 1.37 14.60
CA LYS A 249 17.28 2.09 15.88
C LYS A 249 18.75 2.23 16.28
N GLN A 250 19.52 1.15 16.18
CA GLN A 250 20.96 1.17 16.47
C GLN A 250 21.72 2.10 15.50
N TRP A 251 21.40 2.03 14.21
CA TRP A 251 21.96 2.91 13.19
C TRP A 251 21.74 4.39 13.52
N ARG A 252 20.51 4.79 13.88
CA ARG A 252 20.23 6.19 14.26
C ARG A 252 21.00 6.63 15.51
N LYS A 253 21.12 5.75 16.51
CA LYS A 253 21.92 6.03 17.71
C LYS A 253 23.40 6.21 17.35
N LEU A 254 23.93 5.37 16.47
CA LEU A 254 25.30 5.45 15.99
C LEU A 254 25.58 6.74 15.22
N CYS A 255 24.71 7.09 14.26
CA CYS A 255 24.83 8.34 13.50
C CYS A 255 24.78 9.56 14.43
N LYS A 256 23.85 9.57 15.41
CA LYS A 256 23.77 10.64 16.41
C LYS A 256 25.06 10.76 17.22
N HIS A 257 25.66 9.63 17.62
CA HIS A 257 26.91 9.64 18.38
C HIS A 257 28.08 10.22 17.58
N TYR A 258 28.17 9.89 16.29
CA TYR A 258 29.22 10.39 15.40
C TYR A 258 28.91 11.73 14.73
N GLY A 259 27.79 12.38 15.07
CA GLY A 259 27.38 13.64 14.43
C GLY A 259 27.07 13.51 12.94
N ILE A 260 26.72 12.31 12.46
CA ILE A 260 26.41 12.07 11.05
C ILE A 260 24.96 12.47 10.80
N GLU A 261 24.78 13.61 10.12
CA GLU A 261 23.46 14.18 9.84
C GLU A 261 22.79 13.55 8.60
N ASP A 262 21.46 13.47 8.67
CA ASP A 262 20.57 12.95 7.62
C ASP A 262 21.01 11.60 7.01
N ALA A 263 21.55 10.69 7.82
CA ALA A 263 21.97 9.37 7.38
C ALA A 263 20.94 8.29 7.71
N HIS A 264 20.34 7.67 6.68
CA HIS A 264 19.56 6.46 6.83
C HIS A 264 20.37 5.24 6.39
N PHE A 265 20.09 4.08 6.98
CA PHE A 265 20.76 2.83 6.61
C PHE A 265 20.61 2.52 5.10
N HIS A 266 19.47 2.87 4.51
CA HIS A 266 19.22 2.66 3.08
C HIS A 266 20.13 3.51 2.18
N ASP A 267 20.74 4.58 2.69
CA ASP A 267 21.68 5.41 1.93
C ASP A 267 22.99 4.64 1.63
N LEU A 268 23.33 3.60 2.41
CA LEU A 268 24.46 2.70 2.11
C LEU A 268 24.25 1.96 0.79
N ARG A 269 23.01 1.52 0.53
CA ARG A 269 22.66 0.92 -0.76
C ARG A 269 22.80 1.93 -1.89
N ARG A 270 22.44 3.20 -1.67
CA ARG A 270 22.66 4.26 -2.66
C ARG A 270 24.15 4.49 -2.92
N GLN A 271 24.95 4.58 -1.87
CA GLN A 271 26.40 4.68 -1.96
C GLN A 271 26.98 3.52 -2.79
N SER A 272 26.56 2.30 -2.49
CA SER A 272 27.02 1.07 -3.15
C SER A 272 26.67 1.05 -4.64
N LEU A 273 25.38 1.24 -5.01
CA LEU A 273 24.95 1.22 -6.40
C LEU A 273 25.60 2.33 -7.23
N THR A 274 25.84 3.49 -6.64
CA THR A 274 26.57 4.57 -7.31
C THR A 274 28.05 4.20 -7.49
N ASN A 275 28.68 3.59 -6.48
CA ASN A 275 30.06 3.12 -6.56
C ASN A 275 30.24 1.96 -7.56
N PHE A 276 29.23 1.12 -7.76
CA PHE A 276 29.25 0.09 -8.80
C PHE A 276 29.43 0.70 -10.19
N MET A 277 28.71 1.79 -10.47
CA MET A 277 28.86 2.51 -11.73
C MET A 277 30.18 3.30 -11.78
N LEU A 278 30.50 4.08 -10.75
CA LEU A 278 31.66 4.98 -10.79
C LEU A 278 33.01 4.28 -10.61
N LYS A 279 33.10 3.37 -9.63
CA LYS A 279 34.36 2.74 -9.23
C LYS A 279 34.56 1.38 -9.89
N LYS A 280 33.49 0.60 -10.07
CA LYS A 280 33.55 -0.72 -10.71
C LYS A 280 33.23 -0.68 -12.21
N LYS A 281 32.89 0.50 -12.76
CA LYS A 281 32.59 0.73 -14.18
C LYS A 281 31.47 -0.17 -14.72
N LEU A 282 30.55 -0.58 -13.86
CA LEU A 282 29.38 -1.36 -14.27
C LEU A 282 28.39 -0.49 -15.03
N SER A 283 27.82 -1.03 -16.09
CA SER A 283 26.73 -0.40 -16.83
C SER A 283 25.47 -0.25 -15.96
N VAL A 284 24.55 0.61 -16.40
CA VAL A 284 23.23 0.76 -15.77
C VAL A 284 22.48 -0.58 -15.77
N ALA A 285 22.60 -1.36 -16.84
CA ALA A 285 21.95 -2.67 -16.97
C ALA A 285 22.48 -3.67 -15.94
N GLU A 286 23.81 -3.81 -15.82
CA GLU A 286 24.43 -4.71 -14.82
C GLU A 286 24.09 -4.28 -13.40
N THR A 287 24.19 -2.98 -13.11
CA THR A 287 23.82 -2.42 -11.80
C THR A 287 22.33 -2.67 -11.50
N MET A 288 21.45 -2.61 -12.50
CA MET A 288 20.03 -2.90 -12.35
C MET A 288 19.76 -4.35 -12.00
N MET A 289 20.47 -5.29 -12.64
CA MET A 289 20.37 -6.71 -12.32
C MET A 289 20.79 -6.97 -10.87
N ILE A 290 21.91 -6.41 -10.42
CA ILE A 290 22.39 -6.55 -9.04
C ILE A 290 21.41 -5.91 -8.04
N ALA A 291 20.93 -4.71 -8.35
CA ALA A 291 19.98 -3.99 -7.52
C ALA A 291 18.61 -4.70 -7.46
N GLY A 292 18.21 -5.45 -8.48
CA GLY A 292 16.85 -5.99 -8.58
C GLY A 292 15.79 -4.89 -8.70
N HIS A 293 16.08 -3.86 -9.50
CA HIS A 293 15.09 -2.86 -9.91
C HIS A 293 14.34 -3.35 -11.15
N SER A 294 13.03 -3.11 -11.19
CA SER A 294 12.17 -3.52 -12.32
C SER A 294 12.13 -2.49 -13.45
N ASP A 295 12.50 -1.23 -13.16
CA ASP A 295 12.48 -0.12 -14.12
C ASP A 295 13.84 0.59 -14.10
N PRO A 296 14.54 0.72 -15.24
CA PRO A 296 15.82 1.41 -15.33
C PRO A 296 15.75 2.88 -14.93
N ARG A 297 14.59 3.54 -15.09
CA ARG A 297 14.38 4.95 -14.71
C ARG A 297 14.60 5.18 -13.22
N MET A 298 14.34 4.17 -12.39
CA MET A 298 14.63 4.24 -10.95
C MET A 298 16.13 4.39 -10.69
N LEU A 299 16.96 3.71 -11.48
CA LEU A 299 18.40 3.76 -11.36
C LEU A 299 18.93 5.13 -11.79
N LEU A 300 18.50 5.57 -12.98
CA LEU A 300 18.88 6.85 -13.55
C LEU A 300 18.50 8.04 -12.65
N ARG A 301 17.23 8.10 -12.20
CA ARG A 301 16.74 9.24 -11.39
C ARG A 301 17.36 9.33 -9.99
N THR A 302 17.73 8.19 -9.40
CA THR A 302 18.09 8.13 -7.97
C THR A 302 19.60 8.01 -7.75
N TYR A 303 20.31 7.32 -8.64
CA TYR A 303 21.71 6.94 -8.44
C TYR A 303 22.64 7.47 -9.54
N ASN A 304 22.12 8.10 -10.61
CA ASN A 304 22.91 8.69 -11.69
C ASN A 304 22.93 10.23 -11.67
N ASN A 305 22.47 10.85 -10.57
CA ASN A 305 22.67 12.28 -10.33
C ASN A 305 24.10 12.45 -9.82
N LEU A 306 25.03 12.51 -10.77
CA LEU A 306 26.44 12.85 -10.57
C LEU A 306 26.59 14.36 -10.49
#